data_AF-A0A433AC14-F1
#
_entry.id   AF-A0A433AC14-F1
#
_cell.length_a   1.000
_cell.length_b   1.000
_cell.length_c   1.000
_cell.angle_alpha   90.00
_cell.angle_beta   90.00
_cell.angle_gamma   90.00
#
_symmetry.space_group_name_H-M   'P 1'
#
loop_
_entity.id
_entity.type
_entity.pdbx_description
1 polymer ?
#
loop_
_entity_poly.entity_id
_entity_poly.type
_entity_poly.pdbx_seq_one_letter_code
_entity_poly.pdbx_strand_id
1 'polypeptide(L)' 'MAQNEKTSARVSSIASRALSNPQSVSADEIKELAASVLSQSPDPQRSQQNAQNQQNQPSQQHQGQQKR' A
#
# COMPACT_ATOMS: atom_id res chain seq x y z
N MET A 1 1.65 0.75 7.79
CA MET A 1 0.89 1.43 6.71
C MET A 1 1.48 0.98 5.39
N ALA A 2 0.65 0.65 4.40
CA ALA A 2 1.10 -0.04 3.19
C ALA A 2 1.99 0.88 2.35
N GLN A 3 3.14 0.36 1.93
CA GLN A 3 4.27 1.10 1.36
C GLN A 3 4.02 1.62 -0.08
N ASN A 4 2.78 1.59 -0.58
CA ASN A 4 2.44 1.85 -1.98
C ASN A 4 1.05 2.47 -2.20
N GLU A 5 0.57 3.30 -1.27
CA GLU A 5 -0.66 4.07 -1.48
C GLU A 5 -0.32 5.32 -2.29
N LYS A 6 -0.73 5.38 -3.57
CA LYS A 6 -0.63 6.58 -4.44
C LYS A 6 -1.61 7.68 -4.01
N THR A 7 -1.68 7.94 -2.71
CA THR A 7 -2.54 8.95 -2.11
C THR A 7 -1.62 9.86 -1.31
N SER A 8 -1.46 11.10 -1.75
CA SER A 8 -0.61 12.05 -1.04
C SER A 8 -1.05 12.18 0.42
N ALA A 9 -0.10 12.33 1.35
CA ALA A 9 -0.40 12.48 2.79
C ALA A 9 -1.43 13.59 3.07
N ARG A 10 -1.45 14.62 2.21
CA ARG A 10 -2.44 15.69 2.21
C ARG A 10 -3.88 15.20 1.96
N VAL A 11 -4.08 14.39 0.92
CA VAL A 11 -5.39 13.83 0.55
C VAL A 11 -5.89 12.88 1.63
N SER A 12 -4.99 12.07 2.22
CA SER A 12 -5.34 11.19 3.35
C SER A 12 -5.81 12.00 4.57
N SER A 13 -5.12 13.09 4.91
CA SER A 13 -5.50 13.99 6.01
C SER A 13 -6.86 14.67 5.77
N ILE A 14 -7.10 15.16 4.55
CA ILE A 14 -8.39 15.73 4.14
C ILE A 14 -9.51 14.70 4.30
N ALA A 15 -9.29 13.46 3.84
CA ALA A 15 -10.28 12.39 3.95
C ALA A 15 -10.60 12.05 5.42
N SER A 16 -9.59 11.91 6.29
CA SER A 16 -9.80 11.64 7.72
C SER A 16 -10.62 12.75 8.41
N ARG A 17 -10.34 14.01 8.06
CA ARG A 17 -11.08 15.17 8.58
C ARG A 17 -12.52 15.20 8.06
N ALA A 18 -12.73 14.96 6.76
CA ALA A 18 -14.05 14.93 6.15
C ALA A 18 -14.94 13.83 6.74
N LEU A 19 -14.38 12.64 7.02
CA LEU A 19 -15.10 11.53 7.67
C LEU A 19 -15.52 11.86 9.11
N SER A 20 -14.68 12.59 9.83
CA SER A 20 -14.94 12.97 11.23
C SER A 20 -15.90 14.16 11.33
N ASN A 21 -15.73 15.16 10.46
CA ASN A 21 -16.57 16.35 10.38
C ASN A 21 -16.58 16.89 8.93
N PRO A 22 -17.64 16.63 8.15
CA PRO A 22 -17.71 17.04 6.75
C PRO A 22 -17.77 18.56 6.55
N GLN A 23 -18.16 19.35 7.55
CA GLN A 23 -18.15 20.82 7.47
C GLN A 23 -16.76 21.43 7.71
N SER A 24 -15.80 20.63 8.15
CA SER A 24 -14.43 21.08 8.45
C SER A 24 -13.54 21.20 7.21
N VAL A 25 -14.01 20.75 6.05
CA VAL A 25 -13.27 20.75 4.79
C VAL A 25 -13.86 21.76 3.81
N SER A 26 -12.97 22.44 3.11
CA SER A 26 -13.33 23.46 2.11
C SER A 26 -13.70 22.85 0.76
N ALA A 27 -14.35 23.65 -0.09
CA ALA A 27 -14.67 23.23 -1.46
C ALA A 27 -13.43 22.88 -2.30
N ASP A 28 -12.28 23.51 -2.00
CA ASP A 28 -11.02 23.22 -2.69
C ASP A 28 -10.45 21.85 -2.26
N GLU A 29 -10.45 21.55 -0.96
CA GLU A 29 -10.06 20.25 -0.42
C GLU A 29 -10.95 19.10 -0.95
N ILE A 30 -12.25 19.36 -1.13
CA ILE A 30 -13.18 18.40 -1.73
C ILE A 30 -12.82 18.13 -3.20
N LYS A 31 -12.49 19.17 -3.97
CA LYS A 31 -12.04 19.01 -5.37
C LYS A 31 -10.72 18.24 -5.45
N GLU A 32 -9.78 18.52 -4.55
CA GLU A 32 -8.49 17.81 -4.48
C GLU A 32 -8.71 16.32 -4.19
N LEU A 33 -9.56 15.99 -3.22
CA LEU A 33 -9.94 14.61 -2.90
C LEU A 33 -10.61 13.92 -4.10
N ALA A 34 -11.58 14.57 -4.74
CA ALA A 34 -12.29 14.01 -5.90
C ALA A 34 -11.36 13.80 -7.10
N ALA A 35 -10.49 14.76 -7.40
CA ALA A 35 -9.48 14.64 -8.46
C ALA A 35 -8.51 13.49 -8.18
N SER A 36 -8.09 13.30 -6.92
CA SER A 36 -7.25 12.18 -6.52
C SER A 36 -7.93 10.84 -6.79
N VAL A 37 -9.22 10.70 -6.49
CA VAL A 37 -9.99 9.47 -6.74
C VAL A 37 -10.17 9.22 -8.24
N LEU A 38 -10.50 10.25 -9.02
CA LEU A 38 -10.66 10.13 -10.47
C LEU A 38 -9.34 9.80 -11.18
N SER A 39 -8.21 10.31 -10.68
CA SER A 39 -6.87 10.02 -11.21
C SER A 39 -6.33 8.67 -10.77
N GLN A 40 -6.84 8.12 -9.67
CA GLN A 40 -6.61 6.73 -9.29
C GLN A 40 -7.44 5.84 -10.24
N SER A 41 -6.95 5.68 -11.47
CA SER A 41 -7.40 4.58 -12.34
C SER A 41 -7.35 3.30 -11.52
N PRO A 42 -8.41 2.45 -11.53
CA PRO A 42 -8.34 1.16 -10.87
C PRO A 42 -7.13 0.43 -11.43
N ASP A 43 -6.12 0.21 -10.59
CA ASP A 43 -4.91 -0.51 -10.97
C ASP A 43 -5.37 -1.88 -11.49
N PRO A 44 -5.13 -2.21 -12.78
CA PRO A 44 -5.50 -3.52 -13.28
C PRO A 44 -4.63 -4.54 -12.56
N GLN A 45 -5.28 -5.22 -11.62
CA GLN A 45 -4.80 -6.42 -10.96
C GLN A 45 -3.53 -6.27 -10.13
N ARG A 46 -3.80 -6.35 -8.82
CA ARG A 46 -3.01 -7.05 -7.81
C ARG A 46 -2.74 -8.53 -8.21
N SER A 47 -2.04 -8.75 -9.32
CA SER A 47 -1.51 -10.04 -9.76
C SER A 47 0.01 -10.08 -9.64
N GLN A 48 0.61 -9.34 -8.69
CA GLN A 48 2.05 -9.45 -8.40
C GLN A 48 2.42 -9.43 -6.90
N GLN A 49 1.45 -9.47 -5.99
CA GLN A 49 1.73 -9.76 -4.57
C GLN A 49 1.83 -11.28 -4.34
N ASN A 50 2.76 -11.94 -5.04
CA ASN A 50 3.27 -13.25 -4.60
C ASN A 50 4.74 -13.50 -5.00
N ALA A 51 5.45 -12.51 -5.57
CA ALA A 51 6.84 -12.68 -6.01
C ALA A 51 7.91 -12.29 -4.98
N GLN A 52 7.54 -11.78 -3.80
CA GLN A 52 8.51 -11.19 -2.85
C GLN A 52 8.62 -11.91 -1.50
N ASN A 53 8.15 -13.16 -1.40
CA ASN A 53 8.31 -14.01 -0.21
C ASN A 53 9.11 -15.30 -0.49
N GLN A 54 10.13 -15.23 -1.35
CA GLN A 54 11.07 -16.34 -1.60
C GLN A 54 12.55 -16.02 -1.30
N GLN A 55 12.83 -14.95 -0.56
CA GLN A 55 14.21 -14.64 -0.17
C GLN A 55 14.30 -14.58 1.35
N ASN A 56 14.34 -15.76 1.97
CA ASN A 56 15.05 -16.06 3.22
C ASN A 56 14.94 -17.58 3.50
N GLN A 57 15.63 -18.38 2.67
CA GLN A 57 16.02 -19.73 3.08
C GLN A 57 17.36 -19.65 3.81
N PRO A 58 17.46 -20.02 5.10
CA PRO A 58 18.72 -20.48 5.65
C PRO A 58 18.95 -21.92 5.19
N SER A 59 19.83 -22.08 4.20
CA SER A 59 20.44 -23.35 3.82
C SER A 59 21.21 -23.93 5.00
N GLN A 60 20.62 -24.88 5.72
CA GLN A 60 21.36 -25.78 6.59
C GLN A 60 21.87 -26.97 5.77
N GLN A 61 22.98 -26.74 5.07
CA GLN A 61 23.94 -27.80 4.76
C GLN A 61 24.87 -27.92 5.97
N HIS A 62 24.81 -29.03 6.70
CA HIS A 62 26.00 -29.59 7.34
C HIS A 62 25.99 -31.11 7.18
N GLN A 63 27.00 -31.55 6.44
CA GLN A 63 27.39 -32.91 6.15
C GLN A 63 27.78 -33.65 7.44
N GLY A 64 27.53 -34.96 7.50
CA GLY A 64 28.05 -35.79 8.58
C GLY A 64 27.80 -37.30 8.40
N GLN A 65 28.72 -37.94 7.67
CA GLN A 65 29.20 -39.34 7.88
C GLN A 65 28.20 -40.47 7.55
N GLN A 66 28.23 -41.12 6.39
CA GLN A 66 29.18 -42.14 5.90
C GLN A 66 29.55 -43.27 6.88
N LYS A 67 29.20 -44.50 6.45
CA LYS A 67 29.74 -45.84 6.84
C LYS A 67 29.26 -46.33 8.22
N ARG A 68 28.70 -47.53 8.41
CA ARG A 68 28.88 -48.84 7.76
C ARG A 68 27.57 -49.62 7.72
#